data_AF-M3YDJ3-F1
#
_entry.id   AF-M3YDJ3-F1
#
_cell.length_a   1.000
_cell.length_b   1.000
_cell.length_c   1.000
_cell.angle_alpha   90.00
_cell.angle_beta   90.00
_cell.angle_gamma   90.00
#
_symmetry.space_group_name_H-M   'P 1'
#
loop_
_entity.id
_entity.type
_entity.pdbx_description
1 polymer ?
#
loop_
_entity_poly.entity_id
_entity_poly.type
_entity_poly.pdbx_seq_one_letter_code
_entity_poly.pdbx_strand_id
1 'polypeptide(L)'
;MAQYKGAASEAGRAMHLMKKREKQREQMEQMKQRIAEENIMKSNIDKKFSAHYDAVEAELKSSTVGLVTLNDMKAKQEALVKEREKQLAKKEQSKELQLKLEKLREKERKQEAKRKISSLSFTLDEEEEAGDEEEEAAAYEEELEREEVTTKKRKLGKNPDVDTSFLPDRDREEEENRLREELRQEWEAKQEKIKSEEIEITFSYWDGSGHRRTVKMKKGNTMQQFLQKALEILRKDFSELRSAGVEQLMYIKEDLIIPHHHSFYDFIVTKARGKSGPLFNFDVHDDVRLLSDATVEKDESHAGKVVLRSWYEKNKHIFPASRWEPYDPEKKWDKYTVS
;
A
#
# COMPACT_ATOMS: atom_id res chain seq x y z
N MET A 1 84.13 -63.25 6.39
CA MET A 1 82.76 -63.06 5.86
C MET A 1 82.26 -61.68 6.27
N ALA A 2 82.27 -60.70 5.36
CA ALA A 2 81.68 -59.39 5.60
C ALA A 2 80.28 -59.38 4.96
N GLN A 3 79.24 -59.36 5.77
CA GLN A 3 77.85 -59.37 5.32
C GLN A 3 77.42 -57.98 4.81
N TYR A 4 76.90 -57.95 3.58
CA TYR A 4 76.34 -56.77 2.91
C TYR A 4 75.07 -56.29 3.64
N LYS A 5 75.15 -55.13 4.32
CA LYS A 5 74.03 -54.49 5.05
C LYS A 5 73.33 -53.37 4.25
N GLY A 6 73.34 -53.43 2.91
CA GLY A 6 72.80 -52.36 2.05
C GLY A 6 71.28 -52.31 1.90
N ALA A 7 70.59 -53.45 2.03
CA ALA A 7 69.16 -53.55 1.66
C ALA A 7 68.20 -52.79 2.60
N ALA A 8 68.54 -52.66 3.89
CA ALA A 8 67.65 -52.01 4.86
C ALA A 8 67.67 -50.47 4.78
N SER A 9 68.81 -49.88 4.38
CA SER A 9 68.94 -48.41 4.25
C SER A 9 68.26 -47.88 2.98
N GLU A 10 68.34 -48.62 1.88
CA GLU A 10 67.66 -48.26 0.62
C GLU A 10 66.13 -48.39 0.71
N ALA A 11 65.62 -49.38 1.46
CA ALA A 11 64.18 -49.55 1.69
C ALA A 11 63.54 -48.35 2.40
N GLY A 12 64.23 -47.75 3.38
CA GLY A 12 63.76 -46.54 4.07
C GLY A 12 63.70 -45.32 3.16
N ARG A 13 64.69 -45.17 2.26
CA ARG A 13 64.71 -44.08 1.27
C ARG A 13 63.61 -44.24 0.22
N ALA A 14 63.36 -45.47 -0.23
CA ALA A 14 62.27 -45.79 -1.16
C ALA A 14 60.89 -45.49 -0.55
N MET A 15 60.66 -45.88 0.71
CA MET A 15 59.42 -45.56 1.45
C MET A 15 59.21 -44.05 1.59
N HIS A 16 60.26 -43.28 1.87
CA HIS A 16 60.14 -41.82 2.01
C HIS A 16 59.81 -41.14 0.68
N LEU A 17 60.37 -41.64 -0.44
CA LEU A 17 60.04 -41.15 -1.78
C LEU A 17 58.62 -41.53 -2.21
N MET A 18 58.13 -42.72 -1.86
CA MET A 18 56.73 -43.10 -2.10
C MET A 18 55.77 -42.23 -1.30
N LYS A 19 56.03 -42.02 0.00
CA LYS A 19 55.23 -41.14 0.86
C LYS A 19 55.22 -39.68 0.37
N LYS A 20 56.33 -39.22 -0.21
CA LYS A 20 56.42 -37.88 -0.82
C LYS A 20 55.59 -37.79 -2.11
N ARG A 21 55.59 -38.84 -2.95
CA ARG A 21 54.76 -38.91 -4.16
C ARG A 21 53.27 -39.00 -3.83
N GLU A 22 52.91 -39.73 -2.78
CA GLU A 22 51.53 -39.86 -2.31
C GLU A 22 50.99 -38.50 -1.82
N LYS A 23 51.73 -37.80 -0.95
CA LYS A 23 51.37 -36.44 -0.53
C LYS A 23 51.24 -35.46 -1.70
N GLN A 24 52.13 -35.56 -2.69
CA GLN A 24 52.04 -34.71 -3.89
C GLN A 24 50.80 -35.04 -4.75
N ARG A 25 50.39 -36.31 -4.83
CA ARG A 25 49.15 -36.71 -5.51
C ARG A 25 47.92 -36.22 -4.76
N GLU A 26 47.89 -36.36 -3.45
CA GLU A 26 46.79 -35.84 -2.61
C GLU A 26 46.65 -34.32 -2.76
N GLN A 27 47.77 -33.58 -2.72
CA GLN A 27 47.74 -32.11 -2.92
C GLN A 27 47.24 -31.72 -4.31
N MET A 28 47.66 -32.45 -5.36
CA MET A 28 47.18 -32.24 -6.73
C MET A 28 45.69 -32.54 -6.87
N GLU A 29 45.20 -33.60 -6.22
CA GLU A 29 43.79 -33.98 -6.24
C GLU A 29 42.92 -32.96 -5.50
N GLN A 30 43.37 -32.48 -4.34
CA GLN A 30 42.70 -31.40 -3.61
C GLN A 30 42.66 -30.09 -4.42
N MET A 31 43.77 -29.74 -5.09
CA MET A 31 43.81 -28.54 -5.94
C MET A 31 42.88 -28.68 -7.15
N LYS A 32 42.80 -29.87 -7.76
CA LYS A 32 41.89 -30.17 -8.87
C LYS A 32 40.42 -30.12 -8.45
N GLN A 33 40.10 -30.64 -7.26
CA GLN A 33 38.75 -30.54 -6.68
C GLN A 33 38.36 -29.08 -6.41
N ARG A 34 39.24 -28.27 -5.80
CA ARG A 34 38.99 -26.84 -5.60
C ARG A 34 38.76 -26.08 -6.92
N ILE A 35 39.57 -26.35 -7.95
CA ILE A 35 39.39 -25.72 -9.27
C ILE A 35 38.06 -26.13 -9.90
N ALA A 36 37.66 -27.40 -9.77
CA ALA A 36 36.37 -27.87 -10.28
C ALA A 36 35.20 -27.21 -9.55
N GLU A 37 35.27 -27.10 -8.21
CA GLU A 37 34.25 -26.42 -7.39
C GLU A 37 34.14 -24.93 -7.74
N GLU A 38 35.27 -24.22 -7.89
CA GLU A 38 35.27 -22.82 -8.32
C GLU A 38 34.69 -22.64 -9.74
N ASN A 39 34.94 -23.57 -10.65
CA ASN A 39 34.44 -23.48 -12.02
C ASN A 39 32.93 -23.79 -12.11
N ILE A 40 32.43 -24.70 -11.26
CA ILE A 40 31.00 -24.96 -11.09
C ILE A 40 30.30 -23.74 -10.45
N MET A 41 30.93 -23.09 -9.47
CA MET A 41 30.42 -21.85 -8.85
C MET A 41 30.34 -20.72 -9.88
N LYS A 42 31.36 -20.52 -10.72
CA LYS A 42 31.41 -19.48 -11.76
C LYS A 42 30.37 -19.70 -12.87
N SER A 43 30.23 -20.93 -13.37
CA SER A 43 29.23 -21.26 -14.41
C SER A 43 27.78 -21.19 -13.92
N ASN A 44 27.54 -21.25 -12.60
CA ASN A 44 26.23 -21.04 -11.99
C ASN A 44 25.82 -19.56 -11.90
N ILE A 45 26.73 -18.61 -12.12
CA ILE A 45 26.41 -17.17 -12.02
C ILE A 45 25.65 -16.71 -13.27
N ASP A 46 26.09 -17.09 -14.47
CA ASP A 46 25.43 -16.72 -15.74
C ASP A 46 24.00 -17.30 -15.87
N LYS A 47 23.77 -18.49 -15.31
CA LYS A 47 22.43 -19.12 -15.29
C LYS A 47 21.47 -18.49 -14.28
N LYS A 48 21.98 -17.84 -13.22
CA LYS A 48 21.14 -17.14 -12.25
C LYS A 48 20.54 -15.87 -12.87
N PHE A 49 21.29 -15.12 -13.66
CA PHE A 49 20.79 -13.86 -14.24
C PHE A 49 19.80 -14.07 -15.39
N SER A 50 20.00 -15.10 -16.22
CA SER A 50 19.13 -15.39 -17.38
C SER A 50 17.73 -15.90 -16.99
N ALA A 51 17.64 -16.80 -16.01
CA ALA A 51 16.35 -17.33 -15.55
C ALA A 51 15.48 -16.28 -14.80
N HIS A 52 16.11 -15.23 -14.25
CA HIS A 52 15.40 -14.19 -13.51
C HIS A 52 14.69 -13.18 -14.43
N TYR A 53 15.29 -12.84 -15.57
CA TYR A 53 14.68 -11.89 -16.51
C TYR A 53 13.50 -12.51 -17.25
N ASP A 54 13.64 -13.78 -17.67
CA ASP A 54 12.64 -14.48 -18.47
C ASP A 54 11.31 -14.71 -17.73
N ALA A 55 11.36 -15.00 -16.41
CA ALA A 55 10.17 -15.19 -15.60
C ALA A 55 9.37 -13.89 -15.38
N VAL A 56 10.07 -12.78 -15.08
CA VAL A 56 9.44 -11.46 -14.91
C VAL A 56 8.84 -10.99 -16.24
N GLU A 57 9.56 -11.19 -17.34
CA GLU A 57 9.12 -10.77 -18.66
C GLU A 57 7.92 -11.60 -19.16
N ALA A 58 7.87 -12.91 -18.86
CA ALA A 58 6.73 -13.77 -19.20
C ALA A 58 5.45 -13.39 -18.43
N GLU A 59 5.56 -13.02 -17.15
CA GLU A 59 4.44 -12.57 -16.33
C GLU A 59 3.98 -11.15 -16.72
N LEU A 60 4.92 -10.28 -17.08
CA LEU A 60 4.59 -8.98 -17.65
C LEU A 60 3.82 -9.14 -18.96
N LYS A 61 4.36 -9.92 -19.91
CA LYS A 61 3.75 -10.17 -21.22
C LYS A 61 2.36 -10.77 -21.14
N SER A 62 2.12 -11.70 -20.21
CA SER A 62 0.80 -12.32 -20.04
C SER A 62 -0.21 -11.37 -19.38
N SER A 63 0.23 -10.50 -18.46
CA SER A 63 -0.65 -9.54 -17.77
C SER A 63 -0.91 -8.24 -18.55
N THR A 64 -0.15 -7.97 -19.61
CA THR A 64 -0.26 -6.75 -20.43
C THR A 64 -0.85 -6.98 -21.83
N VAL A 65 -1.54 -8.10 -22.08
CA VAL A 65 -2.24 -8.30 -23.36
C VAL A 65 -3.51 -7.43 -23.40
N GLY A 66 -3.50 -6.33 -24.14
CA GLY A 66 -4.65 -5.43 -24.33
C GLY A 66 -4.25 -3.96 -24.48
N LEU A 67 -5.23 -3.06 -24.56
CA LEU A 67 -4.98 -1.61 -24.55
C LEU A 67 -4.66 -1.17 -23.12
N VAL A 68 -3.38 -0.92 -22.84
CA VAL A 68 -2.86 -0.55 -21.51
C VAL A 68 -2.08 0.75 -21.64
N THR A 69 -2.21 1.67 -20.68
CA THR A 69 -1.47 2.93 -20.70
C THR A 69 -0.01 2.73 -20.27
N LEU A 70 0.89 3.63 -20.69
CA LEU A 70 2.32 3.56 -20.31
C LEU A 70 2.52 3.61 -18.79
N ASN A 71 1.63 4.30 -18.07
CA ASN A 71 1.68 4.39 -16.62
C ASN A 71 1.30 3.06 -15.97
N ASP A 72 0.27 2.38 -16.49
CA ASP A 72 -0.16 1.07 -15.99
C ASP A 72 0.92 -0.01 -16.21
N MET A 73 1.65 0.04 -17.32
CA MET A 73 2.78 -0.88 -17.54
C MET A 73 3.93 -0.66 -16.56
N LYS A 74 4.32 0.59 -16.31
CA LYS A 74 5.36 0.91 -15.33
C LYS A 74 4.96 0.50 -13.91
N ALA A 75 3.72 0.78 -13.52
CA ALA A 75 3.20 0.39 -12.22
C ALA A 75 3.18 -1.14 -12.04
N LYS A 76 2.77 -1.89 -13.08
CA LYS A 76 2.83 -3.36 -13.06
C LYS A 76 4.25 -3.89 -12.97
N GLN A 77 5.19 -3.31 -13.71
CA GLN A 77 6.60 -3.70 -13.66
C GLN A 77 7.21 -3.47 -12.28
N GLU A 78 6.98 -2.30 -11.69
CA GLU A 78 7.48 -1.97 -10.36
C GLU A 78 6.88 -2.87 -9.28
N ALA A 79 5.57 -3.14 -9.35
CA ALA A 79 4.89 -4.03 -8.40
C ALA A 79 5.46 -5.46 -8.42
N LEU A 80 5.72 -6.00 -9.62
CA LEU A 80 6.22 -7.36 -9.81
C LEU A 80 7.67 -7.49 -9.31
N VAL A 81 8.50 -6.48 -9.56
CA VAL A 81 9.87 -6.41 -9.01
C VAL A 81 9.83 -6.34 -7.49
N LYS A 82 9.01 -5.46 -6.91
CA LYS A 82 8.89 -5.27 -5.45
C LYS A 82 8.35 -6.50 -4.73
N GLU A 83 7.36 -7.18 -5.29
CA GLU A 83 6.83 -8.43 -4.73
C GLU A 83 7.92 -9.52 -4.72
N ARG A 84 8.70 -9.60 -5.80
CA ARG A 84 9.78 -10.57 -5.90
C ARG A 84 10.93 -10.28 -4.94
N GLU A 85 11.33 -9.02 -4.79
CA GLU A 85 12.30 -8.59 -3.79
C GLU A 85 11.84 -8.96 -2.37
N LYS A 86 10.55 -8.74 -2.07
CA LYS A 86 9.95 -9.16 -0.80
C LYS A 86 9.99 -10.68 -0.60
N GLN A 87 9.76 -11.47 -1.65
CA GLN A 87 9.89 -12.92 -1.59
C GLN A 87 11.35 -13.37 -1.37
N LEU A 88 12.32 -12.72 -2.02
CA LEU A 88 13.74 -13.00 -1.82
C LEU A 88 14.19 -12.65 -0.41
N ALA A 89 13.81 -11.48 0.11
CA ALA A 89 14.10 -11.06 1.48
C ALA A 89 13.49 -12.04 2.50
N LYS A 90 12.23 -12.47 2.32
CA LYS A 90 11.61 -13.50 3.18
C LYS A 90 12.37 -14.83 3.12
N LYS A 91 12.81 -15.25 1.94
CA LYS A 91 13.56 -16.49 1.77
C LYS A 91 14.93 -16.40 2.44
N GLU A 92 15.61 -15.27 2.33
CA GLU A 92 16.88 -15.02 3.00
C GLU A 92 16.73 -15.00 4.53
N GLN A 93 15.74 -14.26 5.04
CA GLN A 93 15.39 -14.28 6.47
C GLN A 93 15.08 -15.69 6.98
N SER A 94 14.30 -16.49 6.23
CA SER A 94 13.99 -17.87 6.62
C SER A 94 15.22 -18.77 6.66
N LYS A 95 16.16 -18.59 5.73
CA LYS A 95 17.43 -19.35 5.70
C LYS A 95 18.34 -18.93 6.84
N GLU A 96 18.42 -17.63 7.13
CA GLU A 96 19.21 -17.12 8.24
C GLU A 96 18.68 -17.65 9.58
N LEU A 97 17.37 -17.66 9.76
CA LEU A 97 16.72 -18.25 10.94
C LEU A 97 17.01 -19.75 11.07
N GLN A 98 16.95 -20.51 9.97
CA GLN A 98 17.31 -21.93 9.98
C GLN A 98 18.77 -22.16 10.37
N LEU A 99 19.69 -21.35 9.85
CA LEU A 99 21.12 -21.47 10.12
C LEU A 99 21.45 -21.08 11.58
N LYS A 100 20.72 -20.11 12.15
CA LYS A 100 20.79 -19.78 13.59
C LYS A 100 20.29 -20.94 14.45
N LEU A 101 19.17 -21.56 14.10
CA LEU A 101 18.61 -22.73 14.79
C LEU A 101 19.57 -23.94 14.76
N GLU A 102 20.23 -24.18 13.63
CA GLU A 102 21.21 -25.27 13.49
C GLU A 102 22.45 -25.04 14.37
N LYS A 103 22.97 -23.81 14.41
CA LYS A 103 24.08 -23.42 15.30
C LYS A 103 23.74 -23.61 16.77
N LEU A 104 22.51 -23.27 17.19
CA LEU A 104 22.05 -23.47 18.57
C LEU A 104 22.02 -24.97 18.93
N ARG A 105 21.47 -25.82 18.05
CA ARG A 105 21.46 -27.28 18.25
C ARG A 105 22.86 -27.89 18.31
N GLU A 106 23.81 -27.34 17.56
CA GLU A 106 25.21 -27.80 17.61
C GLU A 106 25.88 -27.42 18.94
N LYS A 107 25.59 -26.21 19.46
CA LYS A 107 26.06 -25.78 20.78
C LYS A 107 25.49 -26.65 21.91
N GLU A 108 24.18 -26.94 21.88
CA GLU A 108 23.55 -27.83 22.86
C GLU A 108 24.17 -29.24 22.85
N ARG A 109 24.41 -29.83 21.66
CA ARG A 109 25.06 -31.13 21.54
C ARG A 109 26.49 -31.12 22.11
N LYS A 110 27.24 -30.03 21.92
CA LYS A 110 28.59 -29.87 22.49
C LYS A 110 28.54 -29.74 24.01
N GLN A 111 27.59 -28.99 24.56
CA GLN A 111 27.39 -28.89 26.00
C GLN A 111 26.97 -30.23 26.62
N GLU A 112 26.04 -30.96 26.01
CA GLU A 112 25.61 -32.28 26.50
C GLU A 112 26.76 -33.30 26.48
N ALA A 113 27.62 -33.26 25.45
CA ALA A 113 28.81 -34.09 25.38
C ALA A 113 29.82 -33.74 26.50
N LYS A 114 30.04 -32.44 26.77
CA LYS A 114 30.88 -31.98 27.88
C LYS A 114 30.34 -32.43 29.24
N ARG A 115 29.02 -32.28 29.47
CA ARG A 115 28.35 -32.74 30.70
C ARG A 115 28.47 -34.25 30.90
N LYS A 116 28.29 -35.05 29.83
CA LYS A 116 28.48 -36.51 29.91
C LYS A 116 29.92 -36.91 30.22
N ILE A 117 30.91 -36.23 29.62
CA ILE A 117 32.33 -36.46 29.90
C ILE A 117 32.65 -36.09 31.35
N SER A 118 32.16 -34.94 31.82
CA SER A 118 32.30 -34.48 33.22
C SER A 118 31.67 -35.46 34.22
N SER A 119 30.51 -36.05 33.88
CA SER A 119 29.83 -37.03 34.76
C SER A 119 30.51 -38.40 34.83
N LEU A 120 31.52 -38.66 33.98
CA LEU A 120 32.24 -39.94 33.89
C LEU A 120 33.67 -39.89 34.48
N SER A 121 34.13 -38.73 34.96
CA SER A 121 35.44 -38.58 35.64
C SER A 121 35.25 -38.32 37.14
N PHE A 122 35.65 -39.29 37.97
CA PHE A 122 35.73 -39.15 39.43
C PHE A 122 37.01 -38.38 39.81
N THR A 123 36.97 -37.06 39.67
CA THR A 123 37.90 -36.14 40.34
C THR A 123 37.06 -35.07 41.02
N LEU A 124 36.88 -35.29 42.32
CA LEU A 124 36.32 -34.37 43.29
C LEU A 124 37.33 -33.22 43.47
N ASP A 125 37.20 -32.17 42.67
CA ASP A 125 37.70 -30.84 42.99
C ASP A 125 36.83 -29.82 42.26
N GLU A 126 35.64 -29.62 42.81
CA GLU A 126 34.59 -28.77 42.26
C GLU A 126 34.42 -27.59 43.23
N GLU A 127 35.26 -26.57 43.06
CA GLU A 127 35.01 -25.27 43.70
C GLU A 127 35.72 -24.11 42.99
N GLU A 128 35.71 -24.01 41.65
CA GLU A 128 36.12 -22.75 40.99
C GLU A 128 35.71 -22.54 39.52
N GLU A 129 34.52 -22.94 39.07
CA GLU A 129 34.07 -22.53 37.72
C GLU A 129 32.55 -22.49 37.53
N ALA A 130 31.83 -22.08 38.58
CA ALA A 130 30.40 -21.76 38.51
C ALA A 130 30.13 -20.24 38.36
N GLY A 131 31.16 -19.44 38.08
CA GLY A 131 31.07 -17.98 37.99
C GLY A 131 30.92 -17.40 36.58
N ASP A 132 31.34 -18.14 35.53
CA ASP A 132 31.47 -17.58 34.18
C ASP A 132 30.23 -17.81 33.28
N GLU A 133 29.40 -18.83 33.55
CA GLU A 133 28.20 -19.11 32.73
C GLU A 133 26.97 -18.27 33.13
N GLU A 134 26.92 -17.76 34.37
CA GLU A 134 25.85 -16.86 34.83
C GLU A 134 26.12 -15.39 34.40
N GLU A 135 27.39 -15.03 34.20
CA GLU A 135 27.81 -13.72 33.69
C GLU A 135 27.61 -13.60 32.16
N GLU A 136 27.73 -14.70 31.39
CA GLU A 136 27.47 -14.71 29.93
C GLU A 136 25.95 -14.68 29.60
N ALA A 137 25.10 -15.29 30.44
CA ALA A 137 23.65 -15.21 30.30
C ALA A 137 23.10 -13.83 30.68
N ALA A 138 23.63 -13.22 31.75
CA ALA A 138 23.34 -11.84 32.12
C ALA A 138 23.83 -10.83 31.06
N ALA A 139 24.97 -11.10 30.41
CA ALA A 139 25.46 -10.29 29.30
C ALA A 139 24.56 -10.36 28.05
N TYR A 140 23.94 -11.50 27.76
CA TYR A 140 22.97 -11.65 26.65
C TYR A 140 21.62 -10.96 26.94
N GLU A 141 21.17 -10.97 28.20
CA GLU A 141 19.94 -10.30 28.63
C GLU A 141 20.14 -8.78 28.71
N GLU A 142 21.31 -8.31 29.17
CA GLU A 142 21.70 -6.89 29.12
C GLU A 142 21.95 -6.39 27.68
N GLU A 143 22.40 -7.26 26.76
CA GLU A 143 22.56 -6.93 25.33
C GLU A 143 21.20 -6.83 24.60
N LEU A 144 20.22 -7.66 24.98
CA LEU A 144 18.83 -7.57 24.51
C LEU A 144 18.08 -6.34 25.06
N GLU A 145 18.25 -6.00 26.35
CA GLU A 145 17.70 -4.77 26.92
C GLU A 145 18.42 -3.50 26.39
N ARG A 146 19.73 -3.58 26.10
CA ARG A 146 20.45 -2.48 25.42
C ARG A 146 20.05 -2.31 23.96
N GLU A 147 19.58 -3.35 23.27
CA GLU A 147 19.03 -3.24 21.92
C GLU A 147 17.67 -2.51 21.92
N GLU A 148 16.81 -2.73 22.92
CA GLU A 148 15.55 -1.99 23.09
C GLU A 148 15.74 -0.54 23.54
N VAL A 149 16.83 -0.21 24.24
CA VAL A 149 17.17 1.15 24.70
C VAL A 149 18.35 1.75 23.92
N THR A 150 18.48 1.43 22.63
CA THR A 150 19.34 2.20 21.72
C THR A 150 18.73 3.58 21.44
N THR A 151 18.83 4.47 22.44
CA THR A 151 18.85 5.91 22.18
C THR A 151 19.92 6.15 21.13
N LYS A 152 19.50 6.58 19.93
CA LYS A 152 20.36 6.85 18.79
C LYS A 152 21.58 7.65 19.27
N LYS A 153 22.76 7.00 19.38
CA LYS A 153 24.02 7.72 19.60
C LYS A 153 24.13 8.73 18.46
N ARG A 154 24.02 10.02 18.78
CA ARG A 154 24.25 11.10 17.83
C ARG A 154 25.67 10.93 17.29
N LYS A 155 25.77 10.41 16.06
CA LYS A 155 27.03 10.33 15.33
C LYS A 155 27.62 11.74 15.34
N LEU A 156 28.88 11.86 15.74
CA LEU A 156 29.65 13.09 15.68
C LEU A 156 29.51 13.66 14.27
N GLY A 157 28.72 14.74 14.16
CA GLY A 157 28.17 15.21 12.90
C GLY A 157 29.23 15.88 12.03
N LYS A 158 29.15 15.64 10.72
CA LYS A 158 29.69 16.55 9.71
C LYS A 158 29.05 17.93 9.93
N ASN A 159 29.77 19.01 9.60
CA ASN A 159 29.32 20.39 9.83
C ASN A 159 27.85 20.62 9.42
N PRO A 160 27.02 21.26 10.26
CA PRO A 160 25.59 21.45 10.02
C PRO A 160 25.26 22.41 8.87
N ASP A 161 26.23 23.17 8.37
CA ASP A 161 26.08 24.11 7.24
C ASP A 161 26.35 23.46 5.86
N VAL A 162 26.76 22.19 5.82
CA VAL A 162 26.99 21.48 4.56
C VAL A 162 25.68 20.81 4.14
N ASP A 163 25.12 21.23 3.00
CA ASP A 163 23.90 20.64 2.45
C ASP A 163 24.10 19.15 2.13
N THR A 164 23.48 18.28 2.92
CA THR A 164 23.48 16.83 2.74
C THR A 164 22.22 16.33 2.03
N SER A 165 21.43 17.21 1.39
CA SER A 165 20.20 16.86 0.64
C SER A 165 20.41 15.80 -0.44
N PHE A 166 21.62 15.73 -1.00
CA PHE A 166 21.97 14.80 -2.08
C PHE A 166 22.35 13.39 -1.61
N LEU A 167 22.62 13.18 -0.30
CA LEU A 167 22.90 11.85 0.22
C LEU A 167 21.59 11.11 0.57
N PRO A 168 21.43 9.84 0.15
CA PRO A 168 20.35 8.99 0.64
C PRO A 168 20.44 8.88 2.17
N ASP A 169 19.45 9.44 2.85
CA ASP A 169 19.39 9.50 4.30
C ASP A 169 18.07 8.87 4.76
N ARG A 170 18.17 7.68 5.33
CA ARG A 170 17.02 6.88 5.77
C ARG A 170 16.17 7.65 6.79
N ASP A 171 16.80 8.39 7.71
CA ASP A 171 16.07 9.16 8.72
C ASP A 171 15.29 10.33 8.07
N ARG A 172 15.83 10.94 6.99
CA ARG A 172 15.16 12.02 6.24
C ARG A 172 14.00 11.48 5.38
N GLU A 173 14.20 10.34 4.71
CA GLU A 173 13.12 9.69 3.95
C GLU A 173 11.98 9.23 4.87
N GLU A 174 12.29 8.78 6.09
CA GLU A 174 11.30 8.46 7.12
C GLU A 174 10.55 9.71 7.61
N GLU A 175 11.24 10.84 7.78
CA GLU A 175 10.60 12.14 8.08
C GLU A 175 9.69 12.63 6.95
N GLU A 176 10.15 12.53 5.70
CA GLU A 176 9.35 12.90 4.54
C GLU A 176 8.11 12.00 4.39
N ASN A 177 8.27 10.69 4.62
CA ASN A 177 7.14 9.76 4.61
C ASN A 177 6.16 10.05 5.74
N ARG A 178 6.62 10.34 6.96
CA ARG A 178 5.76 10.76 8.06
C ARG A 178 4.99 12.02 7.72
N LEU A 179 5.66 13.05 7.20
CA LEU A 179 5.00 14.29 6.76
C LEU A 179 3.99 14.03 5.63
N ARG A 180 4.30 13.15 4.67
CA ARG A 180 3.36 12.74 3.62
C ARG A 180 2.14 12.00 4.18
N GLU A 181 2.33 11.14 5.18
CA GLU A 181 1.25 10.43 5.86
C GLU A 181 0.38 11.38 6.69
N GLU A 182 0.98 12.29 7.45
CA GLU A 182 0.29 13.33 8.20
C GLU A 182 -0.54 14.23 7.27
N LEU A 183 0.05 14.73 6.18
CA LEU A 183 -0.68 15.53 5.19
C LEU A 183 -1.82 14.76 4.52
N ARG A 184 -1.66 13.45 4.30
CA ARG A 184 -2.72 12.59 3.77
C ARG A 184 -3.86 12.45 4.77
N GLN A 185 -3.55 12.21 6.05
CA GLN A 185 -4.55 12.12 7.11
C GLN A 185 -5.27 13.45 7.32
N GLU A 186 -4.54 14.57 7.33
CA GLU A 186 -5.14 15.89 7.39
C GLU A 186 -6.06 16.16 6.20
N TRP A 187 -5.64 15.76 4.99
CA TRP A 187 -6.45 15.91 3.80
C TRP A 187 -7.73 15.09 3.91
N GLU A 188 -7.63 13.82 4.30
CA GLU A 188 -8.78 12.94 4.50
C GLU A 188 -9.72 13.45 5.59
N ALA A 189 -9.18 13.93 6.72
CA ALA A 189 -9.96 14.52 7.80
C ALA A 189 -10.68 15.81 7.35
N LYS A 190 -10.01 16.66 6.56
CA LYS A 190 -10.64 17.86 5.96
C LYS A 190 -11.76 17.46 4.99
N GLN A 191 -11.55 16.43 4.18
CA GLN A 191 -12.55 15.88 3.25
C GLN A 191 -13.76 15.33 4.01
N GLU A 192 -13.53 14.53 5.05
CA GLU A 192 -14.58 13.95 5.87
C GLU A 192 -15.37 15.04 6.61
N LYS A 193 -14.69 16.07 7.12
CA LYS A 193 -15.34 17.23 7.74
C LYS A 193 -16.31 17.90 6.77
N ILE A 194 -15.87 18.24 5.55
CA ILE A 194 -16.73 18.84 4.53
C ILE A 194 -17.87 17.90 4.13
N LYS A 195 -17.61 16.60 3.99
CA LYS A 195 -18.64 15.60 3.69
C LYS A 195 -19.66 15.47 4.82
N SER A 196 -19.25 15.66 6.06
CA SER A 196 -20.12 15.52 7.24
C SER A 196 -21.01 16.73 7.50
N GLU A 197 -20.70 17.89 6.89
CA GLU A 197 -21.52 19.10 6.99
C GLU A 197 -22.96 18.82 6.55
N GLU A 198 -23.92 19.26 7.36
CA GLU A 198 -25.34 19.08 7.09
C GLU A 198 -25.84 20.17 6.13
N ILE A 199 -26.70 19.76 5.22
CA ILE A 199 -27.35 20.57 4.20
C ILE A 199 -28.85 20.33 4.27
N GLU A 200 -29.62 21.40 4.15
CA GLU A 200 -31.05 21.34 3.86
C GLU A 200 -31.30 21.41 2.35
N ILE A 201 -31.92 20.36 1.80
CA ILE A 201 -32.22 20.24 0.38
C ILE A 201 -33.72 20.36 0.20
N THR A 202 -34.13 21.39 -0.55
CA THR A 202 -35.51 21.55 -0.99
C THR A 202 -35.71 20.81 -2.31
N PHE A 203 -36.67 19.88 -2.32
CA PHE A 203 -37.08 19.18 -3.54
C PHE A 203 -38.59 19.22 -3.72
N SER A 204 -39.04 18.99 -4.94
CA SER A 204 -40.44 18.91 -5.32
C SER A 204 -40.69 17.57 -5.99
N TYR A 205 -41.64 16.78 -5.48
CA TYR A 205 -42.17 15.67 -6.27
C TYR A 205 -43.00 16.22 -7.42
N TRP A 206 -42.85 15.63 -8.61
CA TRP A 206 -43.50 16.09 -9.83
C TRP A 206 -44.32 14.98 -10.47
N ASP A 207 -45.63 15.09 -10.32
CA ASP A 207 -46.67 14.26 -10.92
C ASP A 207 -47.57 15.06 -11.89
N GLY A 208 -47.25 16.35 -12.09
CA GLY A 208 -48.11 17.34 -12.74
C GLY A 208 -48.46 18.50 -11.81
N SER A 209 -48.39 18.28 -10.49
CA SER A 209 -48.46 19.29 -9.44
C SER A 209 -47.15 19.27 -8.64
N GLY A 210 -46.57 20.44 -8.37
CA GLY A 210 -45.29 20.54 -7.68
C GLY A 210 -45.44 20.46 -6.15
N HIS A 211 -45.10 19.31 -5.55
CA HIS A 211 -45.15 19.11 -4.10
C HIS A 211 -43.79 19.36 -3.44
N ARG A 212 -43.56 20.59 -2.96
CA ARG A 212 -42.31 20.98 -2.30
C ARG A 212 -42.18 20.36 -0.89
N ARG A 213 -41.02 19.79 -0.61
CA ARG A 213 -40.60 19.23 0.68
C ARG A 213 -39.14 19.58 0.94
N THR A 214 -38.74 19.62 2.20
CA THR A 214 -37.34 19.84 2.61
C THR A 214 -36.81 18.62 3.34
N VAL A 215 -35.55 18.28 3.09
CA VAL A 215 -34.85 17.18 3.78
C VAL A 215 -33.46 17.61 4.18
N LYS A 216 -33.09 17.26 5.42
CA LYS A 216 -31.77 17.48 5.99
C LYS A 216 -30.89 16.24 5.82
N MET A 217 -29.68 16.42 5.28
CA MET A 217 -28.69 15.36 5.12
C MET A 217 -27.26 15.89 4.98
N LYS A 218 -26.28 15.00 5.01
CA LYS A 218 -24.86 15.36 4.92
C LYS A 218 -24.41 15.53 3.47
N LYS A 219 -23.42 16.40 3.20
CA LYS A 219 -22.89 16.64 1.83
C LYS A 219 -22.33 15.37 1.18
N GLY A 220 -21.75 14.49 1.99
CA GLY A 220 -21.16 13.23 1.54
C GLY A 220 -22.17 12.15 1.15
N ASN A 221 -23.47 12.36 1.39
CA ASN A 221 -24.48 11.38 1.01
C ASN A 221 -24.66 11.34 -0.51
N THR A 222 -24.92 10.14 -1.02
CA THR A 222 -25.20 9.95 -2.45
C THR A 222 -26.62 10.38 -2.80
N MET A 223 -26.84 10.71 -4.08
CA MET A 223 -28.17 11.02 -4.60
C MET A 223 -29.16 9.88 -4.39
N GLN A 224 -28.70 8.63 -4.45
CA GLN A 224 -29.52 7.46 -4.12
C GLN A 224 -30.03 7.48 -2.68
N GLN A 225 -29.16 7.78 -1.70
CA GLN A 225 -29.56 7.92 -0.29
C GLN A 225 -30.52 9.10 -0.08
N PHE A 226 -30.32 10.19 -0.82
CA PHE A 226 -31.26 11.31 -0.87
C PHE A 226 -32.63 10.86 -1.36
N LEU A 227 -32.68 10.17 -2.50
CA LEU A 227 -33.92 9.69 -3.10
C LEU A 227 -34.63 8.68 -2.19
N GLN A 228 -33.90 7.85 -1.45
CA GLN A 228 -34.47 6.95 -0.46
C GLN A 228 -35.19 7.70 0.66
N LYS A 229 -34.54 8.72 1.25
CA LYS A 229 -35.17 9.58 2.28
C LYS A 229 -36.35 10.37 1.71
N ALA A 230 -36.21 10.90 0.50
CA ALA A 230 -37.29 11.59 -0.20
C ALA A 230 -38.49 10.66 -0.42
N LEU A 231 -38.25 9.42 -0.85
CA LEU A 231 -39.27 8.41 -1.07
C LEU A 231 -39.98 8.02 0.23
N GLU A 232 -39.27 7.92 1.36
CA GLU A 232 -39.89 7.65 2.67
C GLU A 232 -40.87 8.74 3.10
N ILE A 233 -40.55 10.01 2.83
CA ILE A 233 -41.44 11.14 3.09
C ILE A 233 -42.64 11.10 2.16
N LEU A 234 -42.39 10.90 0.86
CA LEU A 234 -43.45 10.88 -0.16
C LEU A 234 -44.39 9.67 -0.02
N ARG A 235 -43.92 8.55 0.52
CA ARG A 235 -44.75 7.36 0.80
C ARG A 235 -45.92 7.61 1.75
N LYS A 236 -45.85 8.67 2.57
CA LYS A 236 -46.94 9.07 3.45
C LYS A 236 -48.10 9.70 2.68
N ASP A 237 -47.79 10.44 1.63
CA ASP A 237 -48.76 11.22 0.85
C ASP A 237 -49.23 10.48 -0.40
N PHE A 238 -48.36 9.68 -1.03
CA PHE A 238 -48.64 9.00 -2.30
C PHE A 238 -48.51 7.49 -2.15
N SER A 239 -49.66 6.80 -2.22
CA SER A 239 -49.72 5.33 -2.19
C SER A 239 -49.06 4.69 -3.41
N GLU A 240 -49.03 5.38 -4.55
CA GLU A 240 -48.41 4.92 -5.80
C GLU A 240 -46.88 4.71 -5.65
N LEU A 241 -46.23 5.51 -4.82
CA LEU A 241 -44.79 5.42 -4.53
C LEU A 241 -44.44 4.31 -3.52
N ARG A 242 -45.45 3.62 -2.96
CA ARG A 242 -45.23 2.50 -2.04
C ARG A 242 -44.59 1.30 -2.72
N SER A 243 -45.00 1.02 -3.96
CA SER A 243 -44.47 -0.09 -4.77
C SER A 243 -43.20 0.29 -5.53
N ALA A 244 -42.92 1.58 -5.70
CA ALA A 244 -41.76 2.04 -6.44
C ALA A 244 -40.47 1.90 -5.61
N GLY A 245 -39.39 1.52 -6.30
CA GLY A 245 -38.03 1.49 -5.74
C GLY A 245 -37.28 2.79 -6.00
N VAL A 246 -36.15 2.98 -5.29
CA VAL A 246 -35.26 4.15 -5.46
C VAL A 246 -34.72 4.25 -6.89
N GLU A 247 -34.44 3.11 -7.54
CA GLU A 247 -33.93 3.04 -8.92
C GLU A 247 -34.89 3.58 -9.99
N GLN A 248 -36.18 3.60 -9.66
CA GLN A 248 -37.23 4.12 -10.54
C GLN A 248 -37.44 5.62 -10.35
N LEU A 249 -36.84 6.25 -9.33
CA LEU A 249 -36.86 7.69 -9.19
C LEU A 249 -35.70 8.31 -9.97
N MET A 250 -35.88 9.55 -10.38
CA MET A 250 -34.87 10.39 -11.02
C MET A 250 -34.88 11.75 -10.34
N TYR A 251 -33.70 12.30 -10.11
CA TYR A 251 -33.54 13.65 -9.59
C TYR A 251 -33.13 14.59 -10.72
N ILE A 252 -33.86 15.71 -10.83
CA ILE A 252 -33.61 16.73 -11.84
C ILE A 252 -33.35 18.07 -11.13
N LYS A 253 -32.26 18.74 -11.46
CA LYS A 253 -31.91 20.06 -10.92
C LYS A 253 -31.53 20.99 -12.07
N GLU A 254 -32.17 22.15 -12.19
CA GLU A 254 -31.92 23.14 -13.27
C GLU A 254 -31.88 22.52 -14.68
N ASP A 255 -32.83 21.62 -14.96
CA ASP A 255 -32.94 20.85 -16.21
C ASP A 255 -31.83 19.81 -16.46
N LEU A 256 -31.06 19.45 -15.43
CA LEU A 256 -30.07 18.38 -15.50
C LEU A 256 -30.52 17.17 -14.69
N ILE A 257 -30.55 16.02 -15.36
CA ILE A 257 -30.83 14.72 -14.76
C ILE A 257 -29.54 14.25 -14.09
N ILE A 258 -29.60 14.18 -12.77
CA ILE A 258 -28.47 13.80 -11.94
C ILE A 258 -28.44 12.27 -11.76
N PRO A 259 -27.30 11.61 -12.04
CA PRO A 259 -27.12 10.18 -11.77
C PRO A 259 -27.15 9.82 -10.28
N HIS A 260 -27.53 8.57 -9.97
CA HIS A 260 -27.71 8.10 -8.58
C HIS A 260 -26.40 7.93 -7.80
N HIS A 261 -25.28 7.71 -8.51
CA HIS A 261 -23.98 7.43 -7.93
C HIS A 261 -23.21 8.69 -7.50
N HIS A 262 -23.63 9.87 -7.95
CA HIS A 262 -22.95 11.11 -7.57
C HIS A 262 -23.33 11.52 -6.14
N SER A 263 -22.43 12.22 -5.46
CA SER A 263 -22.69 12.83 -4.15
C SER A 263 -22.93 14.33 -4.27
N PHE A 264 -23.58 14.93 -3.27
CA PHE A 264 -23.68 16.40 -3.23
C PHE A 264 -22.30 17.04 -3.11
N TYR A 265 -21.38 16.38 -2.40
CA TYR A 265 -19.99 16.79 -2.26
C TYR A 265 -19.32 17.00 -3.63
N ASP A 266 -19.48 16.05 -4.56
CA ASP A 266 -18.84 16.13 -5.88
C ASP A 266 -19.34 17.34 -6.69
N PHE A 267 -20.64 17.64 -6.62
CA PHE A 267 -21.22 18.82 -7.27
C PHE A 267 -20.73 20.14 -6.67
N ILE A 268 -20.46 20.17 -5.36
CA ILE A 268 -19.97 21.34 -4.65
C ILE A 268 -18.50 21.59 -5.02
N VAL A 269 -17.67 20.55 -5.03
CA VAL A 269 -16.25 20.66 -5.37
C VAL A 269 -16.06 21.08 -6.83
N THR A 270 -16.80 20.45 -7.74
CA THR A 270 -16.75 20.79 -9.17
C THR A 270 -17.37 22.14 -9.48
N LYS A 271 -18.07 22.76 -8.51
CA LYS A 271 -18.89 23.96 -8.68
C LYS A 271 -19.76 23.82 -9.94
N ALA A 272 -20.39 22.66 -10.05
CA ALA A 272 -21.15 22.29 -11.24
C ALA A 272 -22.17 23.39 -11.54
N ARG A 273 -22.00 24.04 -12.69
CA ARG A 273 -22.99 24.98 -13.23
C ARG A 273 -24.00 24.19 -14.03
N GLY A 274 -25.23 24.65 -14.09
CA GLY A 274 -26.23 24.24 -15.06
C GLY A 274 -26.53 25.39 -16.02
N LYS A 275 -27.59 25.22 -16.81
CA LYS A 275 -28.02 26.23 -17.80
C LYS A 275 -28.46 27.56 -17.16
N SER A 276 -28.89 27.54 -15.90
CA SER A 276 -29.43 28.70 -15.17
C SER A 276 -28.54 29.21 -14.04
N GLY A 277 -27.28 28.75 -13.94
CA GLY A 277 -26.37 29.12 -12.85
C GLY A 277 -25.86 27.92 -12.04
N PRO A 278 -25.24 28.12 -10.86
CA PRO A 278 -24.74 27.03 -10.02
C PRO A 278 -25.83 26.02 -9.65
N LEU A 279 -25.57 24.72 -9.81
CA LEU A 279 -26.55 23.67 -9.48
C LEU A 279 -26.86 23.62 -7.99
N PHE A 280 -25.85 23.81 -7.18
CA PHE A 280 -25.99 23.82 -5.74
C PHE A 280 -25.16 24.97 -5.18
N ASN A 281 -25.83 25.94 -4.57
CA ASN A 281 -25.18 26.95 -3.76
C ASN A 281 -25.60 26.72 -2.31
N PHE A 282 -24.73 26.07 -1.53
CA PHE A 282 -24.94 25.83 -0.10
C PHE A 282 -24.16 26.84 0.76
N ASP A 283 -23.48 27.80 0.13
CA ASP A 283 -22.69 28.85 0.79
C ASP A 283 -23.53 30.11 1.05
N VAL A 284 -24.85 29.95 1.05
CA VAL A 284 -25.79 30.97 1.52
C VAL A 284 -26.17 30.58 2.94
N HIS A 285 -25.30 30.94 3.88
CA HIS A 285 -25.80 31.34 5.19
C HIS A 285 -26.87 32.39 4.90
N ASP A 286 -28.13 32.09 5.27
CA ASP A 286 -29.24 33.03 5.44
C ASP A 286 -28.95 34.42 4.84
N ASP A 287 -29.30 34.62 3.56
CA ASP A 287 -29.23 35.94 2.91
C ASP A 287 -30.32 36.84 3.54
N VAL A 288 -30.14 37.22 4.81
CA VAL A 288 -30.96 38.22 5.51
C VAL A 288 -30.56 39.58 4.95
N ARG A 289 -30.96 39.86 3.71
CA ARG A 289 -30.91 41.20 3.15
C ARG A 289 -32.20 41.91 3.51
N LEU A 290 -32.12 42.81 4.49
CA LEU A 290 -33.17 43.77 4.84
C LEU A 290 -33.42 44.82 3.73
N LEU A 291 -32.57 44.86 2.69
CA LEU A 291 -32.61 45.83 1.59
C LEU A 291 -32.33 45.16 0.24
N SER A 292 -33.23 45.36 -0.71
CA SER A 292 -33.17 44.83 -2.07
C SER A 292 -32.13 45.59 -2.91
N ASP A 293 -30.89 45.11 -2.94
CA ASP A 293 -29.86 45.60 -3.88
C ASP A 293 -29.95 44.81 -5.20
N ALA A 294 -30.12 45.53 -6.32
CA ALA A 294 -30.37 44.98 -7.66
C ALA A 294 -29.09 44.69 -8.47
N THR A 295 -27.91 44.87 -7.89
CA THR A 295 -26.61 44.65 -8.55
C THR A 295 -26.07 43.22 -8.41
N VAL A 296 -26.68 42.41 -7.53
CA VAL A 296 -26.30 41.01 -7.28
C VAL A 296 -27.41 40.10 -7.77
N GLU A 297 -27.06 39.15 -8.64
CA GLU A 297 -28.01 38.16 -9.19
C GLU A 297 -28.80 37.48 -8.06
N LYS A 298 -30.12 37.44 -8.22
CA LYS A 298 -31.02 36.75 -7.30
C LYS A 298 -30.82 35.25 -7.51
N ASP A 299 -29.97 34.64 -6.68
CA ASP A 299 -29.60 33.22 -6.72
C ASP A 299 -30.75 32.29 -6.25
N GLU A 300 -31.94 32.40 -6.86
CA GLU A 300 -33.04 31.45 -6.65
C GLU A 300 -32.70 30.12 -7.34
N SER A 301 -31.91 29.28 -6.65
CA SER A 301 -31.73 27.89 -7.04
C SER A 301 -33.10 27.19 -7.04
N HIS A 302 -33.63 26.81 -8.20
CA HIS A 302 -34.92 26.13 -8.30
C HIS A 302 -34.89 24.84 -7.49
N ALA A 303 -35.96 24.56 -6.73
CA ALA A 303 -36.08 23.30 -5.99
C ALA A 303 -35.89 22.11 -6.95
N GLY A 304 -35.09 21.13 -6.53
CA GLY A 304 -34.83 19.94 -7.36
C GLY A 304 -36.13 19.16 -7.56
N LYS A 305 -36.39 18.66 -8.76
CA LYS A 305 -37.58 17.87 -9.08
C LYS A 305 -37.28 16.38 -8.91
N VAL A 306 -38.15 15.66 -8.24
CA VAL A 306 -38.11 14.20 -8.10
C VAL A 306 -39.22 13.61 -8.95
N VAL A 307 -38.87 12.74 -9.88
CA VAL A 307 -39.77 12.23 -10.92
C VAL A 307 -39.61 10.73 -11.04
N LEU A 308 -40.70 10.02 -11.33
CA LEU A 308 -40.64 8.61 -11.71
C LEU A 308 -40.08 8.44 -13.14
N ARG A 309 -39.14 7.52 -13.34
CA ARG A 309 -38.58 7.15 -14.64
C ARG A 309 -39.67 6.81 -15.66
N SER A 310 -40.67 6.04 -15.25
CA SER A 310 -41.82 5.67 -16.08
C SER A 310 -42.67 6.87 -16.51
N TRP A 311 -42.76 7.91 -15.67
CA TRP A 311 -43.41 9.18 -16.01
C TRP A 311 -42.54 9.98 -16.99
N TYR A 312 -41.23 10.05 -16.74
CA TYR A 312 -40.29 10.77 -17.59
C TYR A 312 -40.25 10.19 -19.01
N GLU A 313 -40.16 8.87 -19.17
CA GLU A 313 -40.12 8.23 -20.49
C GLU A 313 -41.37 8.50 -21.32
N LYS A 314 -42.54 8.56 -20.67
CA LYS A 314 -43.80 8.90 -21.33
C LYS A 314 -43.87 10.38 -21.70
N ASN A 315 -43.40 11.27 -20.81
CA ASN A 315 -43.61 12.71 -20.94
C ASN A 315 -42.38 13.50 -21.42
N LYS A 316 -41.27 12.84 -21.75
CA LYS A 316 -40.02 13.48 -22.23
C LYS A 316 -40.18 14.35 -23.48
N HIS A 317 -41.29 14.22 -24.20
CA HIS A 317 -41.58 15.03 -25.38
C HIS A 317 -42.40 16.29 -25.05
N ILE A 318 -42.87 16.42 -23.81
CA ILE A 318 -43.72 17.51 -23.32
C ILE A 318 -42.89 18.42 -22.42
N PHE A 319 -43.11 19.73 -22.51
CA PHE A 319 -42.48 20.72 -21.64
C PHE A 319 -42.99 20.56 -20.19
N PRO A 320 -42.13 20.59 -19.15
CA PRO A 320 -40.70 20.92 -19.16
C PRO A 320 -39.73 19.74 -19.33
N ALA A 321 -40.23 18.49 -19.35
CA ALA A 321 -39.39 17.29 -19.39
C ALA A 321 -38.53 17.20 -20.66
N SER A 322 -38.98 17.80 -21.77
CA SER A 322 -38.21 17.87 -23.03
C SER A 322 -36.89 18.64 -22.94
N ARG A 323 -36.72 19.49 -21.93
CA ARG A 323 -35.50 20.28 -21.74
C ARG A 323 -34.42 19.56 -20.92
N TRP A 324 -34.80 18.46 -20.27
CA TRP A 324 -33.94 17.77 -19.32
C TRP A 324 -32.83 17.00 -20.04
N GLU A 325 -31.58 17.30 -19.71
CA GLU A 325 -30.39 16.64 -20.25
C GLU A 325 -29.71 15.80 -19.18
N PRO A 326 -29.08 14.66 -19.51
CA PRO A 326 -28.22 13.96 -18.57
C PRO A 326 -27.07 14.87 -18.12
N TYR A 327 -26.75 14.86 -16.83
CA TYR A 327 -25.60 15.59 -16.31
C TYR A 327 -24.30 14.99 -16.85
N ASP A 328 -23.49 15.84 -17.46
CA ASP A 328 -22.15 15.51 -17.93
C ASP A 328 -21.13 16.40 -17.17
N PRO A 329 -20.22 15.81 -16.37
CA PRO A 329 -19.21 16.56 -15.60
C PRO A 329 -18.27 17.40 -16.46
N GLU A 330 -18.04 17.02 -17.72
CA GLU A 330 -17.09 17.73 -18.60
C GLU A 330 -17.72 18.95 -19.28
N LYS A 331 -19.05 18.97 -19.38
CA LYS A 331 -19.80 20.03 -20.04
C LYS A 331 -19.89 21.26 -19.12
N LYS A 332 -19.02 22.24 -19.36
CA LYS A 332 -19.07 23.53 -18.67
C LYS A 332 -20.06 24.45 -19.38
N TRP A 333 -21.13 24.83 -18.69
CA TRP A 333 -22.00 25.91 -19.15
C TRP A 333 -21.36 27.25 -18.77
N ASP A 334 -21.10 28.09 -19.77
CA ASP A 334 -20.62 29.45 -19.57
C ASP A 334 -21.68 30.32 -18.88
N LYS A 335 -21.23 31.40 -18.24
CA LYS A 335 -22.12 32.34 -17.55
C LYS A 335 -23.21 32.83 -18.49
N TYR A 336 -24.46 32.72 -18.03
CA TYR A 336 -25.62 33.27 -18.70
C TYR A 336 -25.47 34.80 -18.71
N THR A 337 -24.99 35.39 -19.80
CA THR A 337 -25.07 36.85 -19.97
C THR A 337 -26.49 37.17 -20.40
N VAL A 338 -27.30 37.68 -19.48
CA VAL A 338 -28.54 38.37 -19.80
C VAL A 338 -28.15 39.63 -20.57
N SER A 339 -28.28 39.62 -21.89
CA SER A 339 -28.19 40.82 -22.73
C SER A 339 -29.52 41.52 -22.81
#